data_AF-A0A925BME5-F1
#
_entry.id   AF-A0A925BME5-F1
#
_cell.length_a   1.000
_cell.length_b   1.000
_cell.length_c   1.000
_cell.angle_alpha   90.00
_cell.angle_beta   90.00
_cell.angle_gamma   90.00
#
_symmetry.space_group_name_H-M   'P 1'
#
loop_
_entity.id
_entity.type
_entity.pdbx_description
1 polymer ?
#
loop_
_entity_poly.entity_id
_entity_poly.type
_entity_poly.pdbx_seq_one_letter_code
_entity_poly.pdbx_strand_id
1 'polypeptide(L)' 'MRAKELRVQTTEQLQQTKSVLESDLLHHVATVAANAGEAKHRREIRKDLARVLTLLNQK' A
#
# COMPACT_ATOMS: atom_id res chain seq x y z
N MET A 1 7.45 -0.63 0.96
CA MET A 1 7.79 -0.75 2.39
C MET A 1 8.45 -2.09 2.70
N ARG A 2 9.34 -2.17 3.70
CA ARG A 2 9.96 -3.45 4.06
C ARG A 2 9.02 -4.24 4.98
N ALA A 3 8.85 -5.53 4.74
CA ALA A 3 7.96 -6.38 5.54
C ALA A 3 8.31 -6.42 7.04
N LYS A 4 9.58 -6.19 7.39
CA LYS A 4 10.03 -6.11 8.79
C LYS A 4 9.46 -4.89 9.53
N GLU A 5 9.32 -3.75 8.84
CA GLU A 5 8.77 -2.50 9.39
C GLU A 5 7.27 -2.64 9.66
N LEU A 6 6.54 -3.33 8.78
CA LEU A 6 5.10 -3.56 8.94
C LEU A 6 4.76 -4.54 10.06
N ARG A 7 5.60 -5.53 10.33
CA ARG A 7 5.31 -6.57 11.36
C ARG A 7 5.29 -6.02 12.79
N VAL A 8 6.05 -4.96 13.06
CA VAL A 8 6.12 -4.34 14.40
C VAL A 8 4.99 -3.34 14.65
N GLN A 9 4.18 -3.03 13.63
CA GLN A 9 3.06 -2.12 13.75
C GLN A 9 1.89 -2.75 14.54
N THR A 10 1.14 -1.90 15.25
CA THR A 10 -0.15 -2.27 15.86
C THR A 10 -1.23 -2.42 14.78
N THR A 11 -2.38 -2.98 15.16
CA THR A 11 -3.53 -3.10 14.25
C THR A 11 -4.02 -1.73 13.79
N GLU A 12 -4.06 -0.72 14.67
CA GLU A 12 -4.45 0.65 14.28
C GLU A 12 -3.44 1.26 13.30
N GLN A 13 -2.14 1.07 13.54
CA GLN A 13 -1.09 1.56 12.65
C GLN A 13 -1.14 0.89 11.27
N LEU A 14 -1.45 -0.41 11.22
CA LEU A 14 -1.67 -1.14 9.96
C LEU A 14 -2.93 -0.64 9.23
N GLN A 15 -4.01 -0.33 9.95
CA GLN A 15 -5.21 0.27 9.37
C GLN A 15 -4.93 1.67 8.80
N GLN A 16 -4.19 2.51 9.53
CA GLN A 16 -3.78 3.82 9.04
C GLN A 16 -2.91 3.71 7.78
N THR A 17 -1.95 2.78 7.81
CA THR A 17 -1.08 2.48 6.68
C THR A 17 -1.89 2.02 5.45
N LYS A 18 -2.89 1.17 5.65
CA LYS A 18 -3.81 0.74 4.58
C LYS A 18 -4.50 1.94 3.94
N SER A 19 -5.09 2.84 4.75
CA SER A 19 -5.81 4.01 4.24
C SER A 19 -4.92 4.94 3.43
N VAL A 20 -3.67 5.15 3.86
CA VAL A 20 -2.67 5.94 3.11
C VAL A 20 -2.38 5.30 1.76
N LEU A 21 -2.09 3.99 1.73
CA LEU A 21 -1.80 3.27 0.48
C LEU A 21 -3.01 3.24 -0.49
N GLU A 22 -4.24 3.17 0.02
CA GLU A 22 -5.46 3.24 -0.78
C GLU A 22 -5.63 4.63 -1.41
N SER A 23 -5.40 5.69 -0.64
CA SER A 23 -5.41 7.07 -1.14
C SER A 23 -4.33 7.30 -2.21
N ASP A 24 -3.12 6.82 -1.97
CA ASP A 24 -2.01 6.92 -2.94
C ASP A 24 -2.35 6.16 -4.23
N LEU A 25 -2.91 4.95 -4.11
CA LEU A 25 -3.32 4.17 -5.28
C LEU A 25 -4.40 4.90 -6.10
N LEU A 26 -5.40 5.49 -5.43
CA LEU A 26 -6.43 6.29 -6.07
C LEU A 26 -5.83 7.49 -6.81
N HIS A 27 -4.90 8.21 -6.17
CA HIS A 27 -4.20 9.33 -6.79
C HIS A 27 -3.49 8.87 -8.09
N HIS A 28 -2.67 7.83 -8.02
CA HIS A 28 -1.93 7.32 -9.19
C HIS A 28 -2.79 6.63 -10.25
N VAL A 29 -4.03 6.24 -9.93
CA VAL A 29 -5.01 5.74 -10.90
C VAL A 29 -5.75 6.92 -11.57
N ALA A 30 -6.10 7.95 -10.80
CA ALA A 30 -6.74 9.17 -11.28
C ALA A 30 -5.81 10.00 -12.18
N THR A 31 -4.51 10.00 -11.90
CA THR A 31 -3.48 10.53 -12.78
C THR A 31 -3.36 9.59 -14.00
N VAL A 32 -4.24 9.81 -14.97
CA VAL A 32 -4.42 9.06 -16.22
C VAL A 32 -3.11 8.49 -16.74
N ALA A 33 -3.04 7.16 -16.84
CA ALA A 33 -2.24 6.23 -17.68
C ALA A 33 -1.07 6.72 -18.57
N ALA A 34 -0.45 7.87 -18.33
CA ALA A 34 0.37 8.54 -19.33
C ALA A 34 1.80 8.02 -19.39
N ASN A 35 2.34 7.45 -18.29
CA ASN A 35 3.76 7.09 -18.20
C ASN A 35 4.00 5.71 -17.56
N ALA A 36 4.97 4.97 -18.09
CA ALA A 36 5.41 3.68 -17.53
C ALA A 36 5.89 3.76 -16.06
N GLY A 37 6.39 4.94 -15.65
CA GLY A 37 6.76 5.22 -14.25
C GLY A 37 5.58 5.13 -13.29
N GLU A 38 4.42 5.65 -13.68
CA GLU A 38 3.18 5.57 -12.88
C GLU A 38 2.68 4.14 -12.74
N ALA A 39 2.83 3.33 -13.80
CA ALA A 39 2.47 1.91 -13.75
C ALA A 39 3.34 1.12 -12.76
N LYS A 40 4.63 1.46 -12.64
CA LYS A 40 5.53 0.85 -11.66
C LYS A 40 5.14 1.22 -10.24
N HIS A 41 4.88 2.51 -9.95
CA HIS A 41 4.44 2.95 -8.63
C HIS A 41 3.11 2.30 -8.21
N ARG A 42 2.11 2.25 -9.08
CA ARG A 42 0.85 1.51 -8.80
C ARG A 42 1.07 0.04 -8.48
N ARG A 43 2.07 -0.60 -9.08
CA ARG A 43 2.41 -2.01 -8.79
C ARG A 43 3.08 -2.14 -7.42
N GLU A 44 3.92 -1.20 -7.04
CA GLU A 44 4.58 -1.19 -5.74
C GLU A 44 3.58 -0.93 -4.60
N ILE A 45 2.69 0.04 -4.76
CA ILE A 45 1.61 0.33 -3.81
C ILE A 45 0.72 -0.90 -3.60
N ARG A 46 0.31 -1.58 -4.68
CA ARG A 46 -0.50 -2.82 -4.59
C ARG A 46 0.23 -3.95 -3.86
N LYS A 47 1.55 -4.09 -4.03
CA LYS A 47 2.36 -5.08 -3.29
C LYS A 47 2.40 -4.75 -1.80
N ASP A 48 2.58 -3.47 -1.45
CA ASP A 48 2.59 -3.04 -0.06
C ASP A 48 1.22 -3.21 0.60
N LEU A 49 0.14 -2.87 -0.11
CA LEU A 49 -1.24 -3.07 0.36
C LEU A 49 -1.53 -4.55 0.64
N ALA A 50 -1.12 -5.45 -0.26
CA ALA A 50 -1.27 -6.89 -0.05
C ALA A 50 -0.54 -7.39 1.21
N ARG A 51 0.65 -6.84 1.51
CA ARG A 51 1.40 -7.17 2.74
C ARG A 51 0.67 -6.68 3.98
N VAL A 52 0.15 -5.45 3.97
CA VAL A 52 -0.60 -4.87 5.09
C VAL A 52 -1.88 -5.67 5.34
N LEU A 53 -2.64 -6.00 4.30
CA LEU A 53 -3.85 -6.83 4.41
C LEU A 53 -3.54 -8.23 4.96
N THR A 54 -2.42 -8.84 4.52
CA THR A 54 -1.98 -10.13 5.06
C THR A 54 -1.68 -10.04 6.56
N LEU A 55 -1.00 -8.98 7.00
CA LEU A 55 -0.66 -8.79 8.42
C LEU A 55 -1.89 -8.46 9.27
N LEU A 56 -2.85 -7.71 8.73
CA LEU A 56 -4.13 -7.45 9.39
C LEU A 56 -4.94 -8.74 9.59
N ASN A 57 -4.90 -9.67 8.63
CA ASN A 57 -5.57 -10.97 8.75
C ASN A 57 -4.85 -11.95 9.70
N GLN A 58 -3.60 -11.66 10.09
CA GLN A 58 -2.79 -12.51 10.96
C GLN A 58 -2.79 -12.07 12.44
N LYS A 59 -3.40 -10.92 12.76
CA LYS A 59 -3.53 -10.38 14.12
C LYS A 59 -4.96 -10.53 14.61
#